data_AF-A0A931R8F3-F1
#
_entry.id   AF-A0A931R8F3-F1
#
_cell.length_a   1.000
_cell.length_b   1.000
_cell.length_c   1.000
_cell.angle_alpha   90.00
_cell.angle_beta   90.00
_cell.angle_gamma   90.00
#
_symmetry.space_group_name_H-M   'P 1'
#
loop_
_entity.id
_entity.type
_entity.pdbx_description
1 polymer ?
#
loop_
_entity_poly.entity_id
_entity_poly.type
_entity_poly.pdbx_seq_one_letter_code
_entity_poly.pdbx_strand_id
1 'polypeptide(L)'
;MDYQVLQAERLGTPVQVMLRLHPITSPALRDEYFRRFSGRPNVTVQRPGRTSALHDGWDPSWSDMVNLASTIYYSDIIVNIASTMAIDAAVMDKPVVAVAFGVKGQQTRSKFFDNIFEHSHYRKLVETGGLRLVQSSNDLADVVRSYLVDPTIDGPGRSRLREELCFQLDGQAGMRAASVVLRELGISQRIASGQALKIAGGERQSRRAAVH
;
A
#
# COMPACT_ATOMS: atom_id res chain seq x y z
N MET A 1 9.41 -6.85 -11.73
CA MET A 1 8.58 -8.07 -11.65
C MET A 1 7.96 -8.34 -13.01
N ASP A 2 7.97 -9.58 -13.46
CA ASP A 2 7.27 -9.96 -14.68
C ASP A 2 5.78 -10.17 -14.38
N TYR A 3 4.94 -9.20 -14.75
CA TYR A 3 3.49 -9.26 -14.49
C TYR A 3 2.79 -10.40 -15.26
N GLN A 4 3.43 -10.99 -16.28
CA GLN A 4 2.91 -12.15 -17.00
C GLN A 4 2.71 -13.36 -16.08
N VAL A 5 3.41 -13.38 -14.95
CA VAL A 5 3.22 -14.39 -13.90
C VAL A 5 1.79 -14.36 -13.33
N LEU A 6 1.16 -13.18 -13.31
CA LEU A 6 -0.15 -12.94 -12.71
C LEU A 6 -1.29 -12.99 -13.73
N GLN A 7 -1.10 -13.72 -14.84
CA GLN A 7 -2.13 -13.89 -15.86
C GLN A 7 -3.06 -15.05 -15.53
N ALA A 8 -4.30 -14.97 -16.01
CA ALA A 8 -5.35 -15.94 -15.73
C ALA A 8 -4.93 -17.39 -16.03
N GLU A 9 -4.20 -17.62 -17.13
CA GLU A 9 -3.69 -18.93 -17.53
C GLU A 9 -2.80 -19.58 -16.47
N ARG A 10 -2.05 -18.80 -15.69
CA ARG A 10 -1.17 -19.30 -14.63
C ARG A 10 -1.87 -19.41 -13.29
N LEU A 11 -2.89 -18.59 -13.06
CA LEU A 11 -3.61 -18.52 -11.79
C LEU A 11 -4.87 -19.39 -11.76
N GLY A 12 -5.35 -19.87 -12.91
CA GLY A 12 -6.57 -20.68 -13.03
C GLY A 12 -7.86 -19.87 -12.89
N THR A 13 -7.78 -18.56 -12.68
CA THR A 13 -8.92 -17.64 -12.60
C THR A 13 -8.55 -16.26 -13.15
N PRO A 14 -9.48 -15.51 -13.77
CA PRO A 14 -9.21 -14.14 -14.20
C PRO A 14 -8.89 -13.22 -13.02
N VAL A 15 -7.85 -12.40 -13.16
CA VAL A 15 -7.48 -11.37 -12.18
C VAL A 15 -7.23 -10.04 -12.87
N GLN A 16 -7.40 -8.94 -12.13
CA GLN A 16 -6.94 -7.62 -12.51
C GLN A 16 -5.63 -7.30 -11.79
N VAL A 17 -4.66 -6.75 -12.50
CA VAL A 17 -3.38 -6.31 -11.94
C VAL A 17 -3.33 -4.78 -11.93
N MET A 18 -3.30 -4.18 -10.74
CA MET A 18 -3.05 -2.75 -10.58
C MET A 18 -1.57 -2.49 -10.23
N LEU A 19 -0.85 -1.89 -11.18
CA LEU A 19 0.54 -1.46 -10.99
C LEU A 19 0.56 -0.06 -10.38
N ARG A 20 0.88 0.01 -9.09
CA ARG A 20 1.11 1.28 -8.39
C ARG A 20 2.59 1.63 -8.35
N LEU A 21 2.94 2.79 -8.89
CA LEU A 21 4.32 3.27 -8.88
C LEU A 21 4.65 4.00 -7.57
N HIS A 22 5.93 4.01 -7.19
CA HIS A 22 6.38 4.72 -6.01
C HIS A 22 6.35 6.25 -6.25
N PRO A 23 6.05 7.09 -5.25
CA PRO A 23 6.06 8.55 -5.38
C PRO A 23 7.33 9.12 -6.02
N ILE A 24 8.50 8.64 -5.57
CA ILE A 24 9.82 9.04 -6.09
C ILE A 24 10.20 8.41 -7.44
N THR A 25 9.33 7.59 -8.05
CA THR A 25 9.63 7.03 -9.37
C THR A 25 9.89 8.16 -10.35
N SER A 26 11.09 8.15 -10.95
CA SER A 26 11.54 9.19 -11.87
C SER A 26 10.54 9.37 -13.02
N PRO A 27 10.37 10.59 -13.55
CA PRO A 27 9.45 10.83 -14.67
C PRO A 27 9.69 9.88 -15.85
N ALA A 28 10.96 9.68 -16.23
CA ALA A 28 11.32 8.77 -17.33
C ALA A 28 10.86 7.33 -17.09
N LEU A 29 11.10 6.79 -15.89
CA LEU A 29 10.68 5.43 -15.54
C LEU A 29 9.16 5.34 -15.44
N ARG A 30 8.51 6.36 -14.88
CA ARG A 30 7.04 6.44 -14.82
C ARG A 30 6.44 6.36 -16.22
N ASP A 31 6.92 7.18 -17.15
CA ASP A 31 6.45 7.20 -18.53
C ASP A 31 6.73 5.88 -19.25
N GLU A 32 7.87 5.24 -18.97
CA GLU A 32 8.14 3.89 -19.47
C GLU A 32 7.09 2.87 -19.01
N TYR A 33 6.73 2.86 -17.72
CA TYR A 33 5.69 1.97 -17.20
C TYR A 33 4.34 2.26 -17.83
N PHE A 34 3.94 3.54 -17.93
CA PHE A 34 2.69 3.91 -18.60
C PHE A 34 2.70 3.47 -20.06
N ARG A 35 3.76 3.73 -20.81
CA ARG A 35 3.89 3.31 -22.22
C ARG A 35 3.83 1.79 -22.37
N ARG A 36 4.46 1.06 -21.45
CA ARG A 36 4.57 -0.40 -21.52
C ARG A 36 3.26 -1.09 -21.17
N PHE A 37 2.51 -0.58 -20.20
CA PHE A 37 1.38 -1.29 -19.58
C PHE A 37 0.00 -0.68 -19.82
N SER A 38 -0.09 0.61 -20.21
CA SER A 38 -1.39 1.22 -20.52
C SER A 38 -2.06 0.53 -21.71
N GLY A 39 -3.35 0.25 -21.59
CA GLY A 39 -4.13 -0.42 -22.63
C GLY A 39 -3.95 -1.95 -22.68
N ARG A 40 -3.12 -2.55 -21.82
CA ARG A 40 -3.10 -4.01 -21.70
C ARG A 40 -4.37 -4.51 -21.01
N PRO A 41 -4.98 -5.60 -21.48
CA PRO A 41 -6.18 -6.15 -20.85
C PRO A 41 -5.88 -6.53 -19.39
N ASN A 42 -6.82 -6.22 -18.51
CA ASN A 42 -6.75 -6.52 -17.08
C ASN A 42 -5.56 -5.89 -16.33
N VAL A 43 -4.87 -4.90 -16.91
CA VAL A 43 -3.79 -4.16 -16.25
C VAL A 43 -4.17 -2.70 -16.13
N THR A 44 -4.01 -2.12 -14.95
CA THR A 44 -4.18 -0.67 -14.72
C THR A 44 -2.91 -0.12 -14.09
N VAL A 45 -2.45 1.04 -14.55
CA VAL A 45 -1.29 1.72 -13.97
C VAL A 45 -1.79 2.93 -13.18
N GLN A 46 -1.54 2.93 -11.87
CA GLN A 46 -1.92 4.02 -10.98
C GLN A 46 -0.74 5.00 -10.84
N ARG A 47 -1.02 6.29 -11.06
CA ARG A 47 -0.06 7.36 -10.76
C ARG A 47 0.02 7.52 -9.24
N PRO A 48 1.23 7.62 -8.66
CA PRO A 48 1.35 8.06 -7.28
C PRO A 48 0.82 9.48 -7.16
N GLY A 49 0.41 9.87 -5.95
CA GLY A 49 -0.08 11.21 -5.64
C GLY A 49 0.94 12.32 -5.91
N ARG A 50 0.67 13.52 -5.41
CA ARG A 50 1.49 14.71 -5.68
C ARG A 50 2.97 14.47 -5.31
N THR A 51 3.87 14.87 -6.22
CA THR A 51 5.31 14.91 -5.97
C THR A 51 5.63 16.08 -5.04
N SER A 52 6.39 15.80 -3.99
CA SER A 52 6.80 16.78 -2.99
C SER A 52 8.25 17.26 -3.17
N ALA A 53 8.56 18.42 -2.57
CA ALA A 53 9.93 18.87 -2.33
C ALA A 53 10.58 18.22 -1.09
N LEU A 54 9.84 17.40 -0.33
CA LEU A 54 10.39 16.62 0.77
C LEU A 54 11.39 15.57 0.26
N HIS A 55 12.33 15.17 1.13
CA HIS A 55 13.44 14.28 0.80
C HIS A 55 12.99 12.90 0.27
N ASP A 56 11.83 12.40 0.72
CA ASP A 56 11.21 11.16 0.26
C ASP A 56 10.19 11.37 -0.87
N GLY A 57 10.08 12.60 -1.39
CA GLY A 57 9.15 12.99 -2.44
C GLY A 57 7.66 12.79 -2.10
N TRP A 58 7.33 12.56 -0.83
CA TRP A 58 6.00 12.15 -0.38
C TRP A 58 5.33 13.22 0.48
N ASP A 59 4.40 13.96 -0.11
CA ASP A 59 3.51 14.90 0.59
C ASP A 59 2.08 14.70 0.07
N PRO A 60 1.43 13.60 0.51
CA PRO A 60 0.13 13.22 0.00
C PRO A 60 -0.95 14.19 0.49
N SER A 61 -1.82 14.61 -0.43
CA SER A 61 -3.07 15.25 -0.02
C SER A 61 -3.98 14.25 0.71
N TRP A 62 -5.01 14.75 1.41
CA TRP A 62 -6.05 13.88 1.97
C TRP A 62 -6.66 12.95 0.92
N SER A 63 -6.93 13.46 -0.29
CA SER A 63 -7.41 12.63 -1.40
C SER A 63 -6.42 11.55 -1.83
N ASP A 64 -5.12 11.84 -1.82
CA ASP A 64 -4.09 10.83 -2.14
C ASP A 64 -4.07 9.72 -1.08
N MET A 65 -4.24 10.07 0.19
CA MET A 65 -4.33 9.10 1.29
C MET A 65 -5.60 8.25 1.21
N VAL A 66 -6.76 8.87 0.91
CA VAL A 66 -8.02 8.13 0.69
C VAL A 66 -7.90 7.19 -0.51
N ASN A 67 -7.26 7.63 -1.60
CA ASN A 67 -7.04 6.80 -2.78
C ASN A 67 -6.10 5.63 -2.47
N LEU A 68 -5.03 5.85 -1.70
CA LEU A 68 -4.12 4.80 -1.25
C LEU A 68 -4.85 3.78 -0.38
N ALA A 69 -5.58 4.24 0.63
CA ALA A 69 -6.36 3.37 1.51
C ALA A 69 -7.41 2.57 0.72
N SER A 70 -8.13 3.21 -0.19
CA SER A 70 -9.12 2.56 -1.07
C SER A 70 -8.46 1.51 -1.96
N THR A 71 -7.29 1.82 -2.51
CA THR A 71 -6.51 0.89 -3.34
C THR A 71 -6.21 -0.41 -2.58
N ILE A 72 -5.76 -0.31 -1.34
CA ILE A 72 -5.47 -1.48 -0.50
C ILE A 72 -6.77 -2.19 -0.12
N TYR A 73 -7.79 -1.44 0.31
CA TYR A 73 -9.06 -1.99 0.78
C TYR A 73 -9.79 -2.80 -0.29
N TYR A 74 -9.80 -2.33 -1.54
CA TYR A 74 -10.43 -3.02 -2.67
C TYR A 74 -9.50 -4.03 -3.37
N SER A 75 -8.28 -4.23 -2.89
CA SER A 75 -7.41 -5.30 -3.38
C SER A 75 -7.66 -6.59 -2.62
N ASP A 76 -7.60 -7.72 -3.32
CA ASP A 76 -7.63 -9.05 -2.71
C ASP A 76 -6.26 -9.46 -2.16
N ILE A 77 -5.19 -9.09 -2.87
CA ILE A 77 -3.80 -9.48 -2.55
C ILE A 77 -2.87 -8.31 -2.86
N ILE A 78 -1.93 -8.02 -1.95
CA ILE A 78 -0.89 -7.02 -2.15
C ILE A 78 0.43 -7.70 -2.48
N VAL A 79 0.94 -7.47 -3.70
CA VAL A 79 2.26 -7.95 -4.12
C VAL A 79 3.25 -6.78 -4.10
N ASN A 80 4.35 -6.92 -3.38
CA ASN A 80 5.42 -5.93 -3.33
C ASN A 80 6.80 -6.61 -3.38
N ILE A 81 7.88 -5.82 -3.39
CA ILE A 81 9.24 -6.36 -3.22
C ILE A 81 9.60 -6.28 -1.74
N ALA A 82 9.83 -5.06 -1.25
CA ALA A 82 10.13 -4.81 0.15
C ALA A 82 9.55 -3.46 0.56
N SER A 83 8.23 -3.32 0.42
CA SER A 83 7.53 -2.10 0.77
C SER A 83 6.90 -2.19 2.15
N THR A 84 6.99 -1.12 2.92
CA THR A 84 6.26 -0.96 4.19
C THR A 84 4.74 -0.93 4.00
N MET A 85 4.23 -0.84 2.77
CA MET A 85 2.81 -1.07 2.45
C MET A 85 2.29 -2.44 2.94
N ALA A 86 3.18 -3.39 3.24
CA ALA A 86 2.83 -4.63 3.92
C ALA A 86 2.16 -4.38 5.29
N ILE A 87 2.54 -3.31 6.00
CA ILE A 87 1.92 -2.92 7.28
C ILE A 87 0.50 -2.41 7.03
N ASP A 88 0.32 -1.49 6.08
CA ASP A 88 -1.01 -0.96 5.72
C ASP A 88 -1.96 -2.09 5.24
N ALA A 89 -1.43 -3.02 4.45
CA ALA A 89 -2.14 -4.21 4.01
C ALA A 89 -2.58 -5.09 5.19
N ALA A 90 -1.67 -5.35 6.14
CA ALA A 90 -1.98 -6.13 7.34
C ALA A 90 -3.03 -5.44 8.22
N VAL A 91 -3.01 -4.10 8.34
CA VAL A 91 -4.06 -3.32 9.03
C VAL A 91 -5.45 -3.59 8.44
N MET A 92 -5.53 -3.75 7.12
CA MET A 92 -6.79 -4.08 6.41
C MET A 92 -7.02 -5.59 6.22
N ASP A 93 -6.24 -6.41 6.93
CA ASP A 93 -6.20 -7.87 6.84
C ASP A 93 -6.06 -8.44 5.42
N LYS A 94 -5.30 -7.74 4.56
CA LYS A 94 -5.03 -8.16 3.19
C LYS A 94 -3.83 -9.10 3.12
N PRO A 95 -3.92 -10.24 2.42
CA PRO A 95 -2.78 -11.09 2.09
C PRO A 95 -1.65 -10.32 1.42
N VAL A 96 -0.40 -10.62 1.81
CA VAL A 96 0.80 -9.93 1.33
C VAL A 96 1.80 -10.94 0.77
N VAL A 97 2.28 -10.68 -0.45
CA VAL A 97 3.36 -11.43 -1.10
C VAL A 97 4.54 -10.49 -1.34
N ALA A 98 5.68 -10.79 -0.75
CA ALA A 98 6.95 -10.09 -0.95
C ALA A 98 7.83 -10.85 -1.95
N VAL A 99 8.19 -10.19 -3.04
CA VAL A 99 8.96 -10.76 -4.15
C VAL A 99 10.45 -10.57 -3.89
N ALA A 100 11.18 -11.68 -3.77
CA ALA A 100 12.62 -11.74 -3.55
C ALA A 100 13.40 -12.25 -4.77
N PHE A 101 12.89 -11.96 -5.98
CA PHE A 101 13.55 -12.36 -7.23
C PHE A 101 13.45 -11.30 -8.32
N GLY A 102 14.44 -11.31 -9.22
CA GLY A 102 14.52 -10.42 -10.38
C GLY A 102 13.71 -10.92 -11.60
N VAL A 103 13.86 -10.25 -12.73
CA VAL A 103 13.32 -10.75 -14.02
C VAL A 103 14.22 -11.90 -14.52
N LYS A 104 13.63 -12.89 -15.22
CA LYS A 104 14.34 -14.06 -15.78
C LYS A 104 15.70 -13.67 -16.38
N GLY A 105 16.77 -14.33 -15.91
CA GLY A 105 18.16 -14.09 -16.33
C GLY A 105 19.13 -13.77 -15.19
N GLN A 106 18.64 -13.39 -14.00
CA GLN A 106 19.45 -13.22 -12.79
C GLN A 106 19.17 -14.40 -11.83
N GLN A 107 19.92 -15.49 -12.00
CA GLN A 107 19.69 -16.78 -11.34
C GLN A 107 20.25 -16.90 -9.91
N THR A 108 20.64 -15.80 -9.29
CA THR A 108 21.09 -15.79 -7.90
C THR A 108 20.24 -14.83 -7.10
N ARG A 109 19.80 -15.28 -5.93
CA ARG A 109 19.32 -14.41 -4.86
C ARG A 109 20.40 -13.35 -4.68
N SER A 110 20.12 -12.14 -5.16
CA SER A 110 21.14 -11.10 -5.17
C SER A 110 21.37 -10.65 -3.74
N LYS A 111 22.60 -10.25 -3.41
CA LYS A 111 22.93 -9.69 -2.09
C LYS A 111 21.99 -8.54 -1.67
N PHE A 112 21.33 -7.90 -2.63
CA PHE A 112 20.28 -6.91 -2.38
C PHE A 112 19.08 -7.49 -1.65
N PHE A 113 18.54 -8.64 -2.10
CA PHE A 113 17.41 -9.29 -1.43
C PHE A 113 17.81 -9.84 -0.06
N ASP A 114 19.02 -10.40 0.09
CA ASP A 114 19.53 -10.84 1.39
C ASP A 114 19.60 -9.67 2.37
N ASN A 115 20.23 -8.58 1.98
CA ASN A 115 20.35 -7.39 2.84
C ASN A 115 19.00 -6.81 3.24
N ILE A 116 18.03 -6.78 2.32
CA ILE A 116 16.71 -6.23 2.60
C ILE A 116 15.92 -7.15 3.53
N PHE A 117 15.81 -8.45 3.22
CA PHE A 117 14.93 -9.33 3.99
C PHE A 117 15.56 -9.88 5.26
N GLU A 118 16.89 -9.92 5.36
CA GLU A 118 17.60 -10.56 6.48
C GLU A 118 18.34 -9.57 7.40
N HIS A 119 18.64 -8.36 6.91
CA HIS A 119 19.48 -7.38 7.63
C HIS A 119 18.85 -5.99 7.78
N SER A 120 17.65 -5.76 7.23
CA SER A 120 16.95 -4.48 7.36
C SER A 120 15.78 -4.53 8.35
N HIS A 121 15.16 -3.38 8.59
CA HIS A 121 13.91 -3.28 9.36
C HIS A 121 12.78 -4.18 8.78
N TYR A 122 12.86 -4.55 7.49
CA TYR A 122 11.89 -5.44 6.85
C TYR A 122 11.89 -6.86 7.43
N ARG A 123 13.01 -7.31 8.01
CA ARG A 123 13.10 -8.62 8.68
C ARG A 123 12.02 -8.82 9.73
N LYS A 124 11.70 -7.76 10.50
CA LYS A 124 10.66 -7.81 11.53
C LYS A 124 9.29 -8.16 10.94
N LEU A 125 8.99 -7.69 9.73
CA LEU A 125 7.74 -8.03 9.04
C LEU A 125 7.73 -9.50 8.64
N VAL A 126 8.86 -10.01 8.11
CA VAL A 126 8.99 -11.42 7.72
C VAL A 126 8.81 -12.36 8.93
N GLU A 127 9.42 -12.03 10.07
CA GLU A 127 9.40 -12.84 11.29
C GLU A 127 8.00 -12.96 11.93
N THR A 128 7.07 -12.07 11.61
CA THR A 128 5.67 -12.16 12.07
C THR A 128 4.92 -13.30 11.40
N GLY A 129 5.35 -13.75 10.21
CA GLY A 129 4.61 -14.67 9.36
C GLY A 129 3.40 -14.02 8.65
N GLY A 130 3.23 -12.70 8.74
CA GLY A 130 2.11 -11.97 8.12
C GLY A 130 2.25 -11.72 6.62
N LEU A 131 3.34 -12.17 5.99
CA LEU A 131 3.57 -12.10 4.56
C LEU A 131 4.35 -13.32 4.06
N ARG A 132 4.20 -13.64 2.77
CA ARG A 132 4.95 -14.72 2.12
C ARG A 132 6.09 -14.14 1.28
N LEU A 133 7.30 -14.60 1.55
CA LEU A 133 8.46 -14.31 0.71
C LEU A 133 8.53 -15.33 -0.43
N VAL A 134 8.53 -14.86 -1.68
CA VAL A 134 8.60 -15.72 -2.88
C VAL A 134 9.91 -15.49 -3.62
N GLN A 135 10.55 -16.57 -4.08
CA GLN A 135 11.89 -16.52 -4.69
C GLN A 135 11.87 -16.90 -6.18
N SER A 136 10.71 -17.24 -6.72
CA SER A 136 10.55 -17.54 -8.13
C SER A 136 9.20 -17.09 -8.68
N SER A 137 9.12 -16.98 -10.01
CA SER A 137 7.87 -16.78 -10.74
C SER A 137 6.84 -17.90 -10.55
N ASN A 138 7.27 -19.09 -10.11
CA ASN A 138 6.36 -20.20 -9.81
C ASN A 138 5.82 -20.03 -8.39
N ASP A 139 6.70 -19.78 -7.42
CA ASP A 139 6.31 -19.52 -6.02
C ASP A 139 5.30 -18.37 -5.94
N LEU A 140 5.52 -17.29 -6.71
CA LEU A 140 4.59 -16.17 -6.78
C LEU A 140 3.21 -16.61 -7.26
N ALA A 141 3.14 -17.40 -8.34
CA ALA A 141 1.86 -17.89 -8.85
C ALA A 141 1.18 -18.83 -7.84
N ASP A 142 1.94 -19.74 -7.23
CA ASP A 142 1.42 -20.73 -6.29
C ASP A 142 0.87 -20.07 -5.02
N VAL A 143 1.62 -19.12 -4.44
CA VAL A 143 1.18 -18.35 -3.29
C VAL A 143 -0.04 -17.49 -3.63
N VAL A 144 -0.04 -16.78 -4.75
CA VAL A 144 -1.21 -15.98 -5.18
C VAL A 144 -2.44 -16.88 -5.34
N ARG A 145 -2.31 -18.06 -5.97
CA ARG A 145 -3.42 -19.00 -6.06
C ARG A 145 -3.93 -19.45 -4.70
N SER A 146 -3.04 -19.72 -3.74
CA SER A 146 -3.45 -20.10 -2.39
C SER A 146 -4.29 -19.01 -1.71
N TYR A 147 -3.92 -17.73 -1.87
CA TYR A 147 -4.70 -16.62 -1.33
C TYR A 147 -6.00 -16.33 -2.08
N LEU A 148 -6.06 -16.61 -3.37
CA LEU A 148 -7.32 -16.54 -4.14
C LEU A 148 -8.31 -17.62 -3.68
N VAL A 149 -7.83 -18.75 -3.16
CA VAL A 149 -8.66 -19.82 -2.59
C VAL A 149 -9.03 -19.53 -1.14
N ASP A 150 -8.05 -19.16 -0.32
CA ASP A 150 -8.23 -18.86 1.09
C ASP A 150 -7.29 -17.71 1.53
N PRO A 151 -7.82 -16.47 1.67
CA PRO A 151 -7.02 -15.33 2.11
C PRO A 151 -6.68 -15.38 3.61
N THR A 152 -7.23 -16.32 4.37
CA THR A 152 -7.10 -16.39 5.84
C THR A 152 -5.90 -17.20 6.31
N ILE A 153 -5.24 -17.96 5.42
CA ILE A 153 -4.13 -18.87 5.73
C ILE A 153 -3.05 -18.22 6.61
N ASP A 154 -2.67 -16.98 6.32
CA ASP A 154 -1.65 -16.23 7.07
C ASP A 154 -2.24 -15.14 7.99
N GLY A 155 -3.55 -15.21 8.26
CA GLY A 155 -4.28 -14.29 9.13
C GLY A 155 -3.68 -14.14 10.54
N PRO A 156 -3.28 -15.23 11.23
CA PRO A 156 -2.59 -15.13 12.52
C PRO A 156 -1.28 -14.33 12.43
N GLY A 157 -0.50 -14.53 11.37
CA GLY A 157 0.73 -13.77 11.13
C GLY A 157 0.46 -12.29 10.86
N ARG A 158 -0.60 -11.97 10.11
CA ARG A 158 -1.03 -10.58 9.90
C ARG A 158 -1.51 -9.92 11.21
N SER A 159 -2.20 -10.66 12.08
CA SER A 159 -2.56 -10.15 13.41
C SER A 159 -1.33 -9.83 14.24
N ARG A 160 -0.38 -10.75 14.29
CA ARG A 160 0.91 -10.54 14.97
C ARG A 160 1.67 -9.34 14.41
N LEU A 161 1.68 -9.17 13.08
CA LEU A 161 2.28 -8.02 12.44
C LEU A 161 1.64 -6.71 12.93
N ARG A 162 0.31 -6.62 12.96
CA ARG A 162 -0.40 -5.44 13.50
C ARG A 162 -0.05 -5.20 14.97
N GLU A 163 -0.04 -6.25 15.78
CA GLU A 163 0.22 -6.15 17.22
C GLU A 163 1.65 -5.70 17.54
N GLU A 164 2.64 -6.20 16.79
CA GLU A 164 4.06 -5.89 17.03
C GLU A 164 4.51 -4.57 16.41
N LEU A 165 3.96 -4.18 15.25
CA LEU A 165 4.46 -3.06 14.46
C LEU A 165 3.51 -1.85 14.42
N CYS A 166 2.25 -2.03 14.79
CA CYS A 166 1.31 -0.93 14.92
C CYS A 166 1.03 -0.65 16.39
N PHE A 167 1.00 0.63 16.73
CA PHE A 167 0.29 1.04 17.93
C PHE A 167 -1.23 1.08 17.65
N GLN A 168 -2.01 1.64 18.57
CA GLN A 168 -3.46 1.76 18.50
C GLN A 168 -3.98 2.17 17.11
N LEU A 169 -4.88 1.35 16.55
CA LEU A 169 -5.53 1.53 15.24
C LEU A 169 -6.92 2.19 15.35
N ASP A 170 -7.06 3.16 16.23
CA ASP A 170 -8.32 3.86 16.54
C ASP A 170 -8.52 5.18 15.75
N GLY A 171 -7.63 5.45 14.77
CA GLY A 171 -7.65 6.69 13.99
C GLY A 171 -7.17 7.94 14.74
N GLN A 172 -6.66 7.81 15.97
CA GLN A 172 -6.27 8.96 16.81
C GLN A 172 -4.75 9.17 16.92
N ALA A 173 -3.96 8.53 16.05
CA ALA A 173 -2.50 8.60 16.10
C ALA A 173 -1.96 10.04 16.03
N GLY A 174 -2.55 10.89 15.18
CA GLY A 174 -2.17 12.30 15.08
C GLY A 174 -2.44 13.08 16.37
N MET A 175 -3.58 12.85 17.02
CA MET A 175 -3.91 13.49 18.30
C MET A 175 -2.95 13.06 19.41
N ARG A 176 -2.60 11.77 19.48
CA ARG A 176 -1.60 11.25 20.43
C ARG A 176 -0.23 11.87 20.21
N ALA A 177 0.24 11.90 18.96
CA ALA A 177 1.55 12.47 18.61
C ALA A 177 1.62 13.96 18.97
N ALA A 178 0.63 14.75 18.55
CA ALA A 178 0.54 16.17 18.89
C ALA A 178 0.49 16.39 20.40
N SER A 179 -0.21 15.52 21.13
CA SER A 179 -0.33 15.63 22.59
C SER A 179 0.99 15.44 23.31
N VAL A 180 1.84 14.53 22.85
CA VAL A 180 3.20 14.35 23.39
C VAL A 180 4.04 15.59 23.11
N VAL A 181 4.06 16.09 21.88
CA VAL A 181 4.86 17.27 21.52
C VAL A 181 4.46 18.51 22.33
N LEU A 182 3.16 18.80 22.45
CA LEU A 182 2.68 19.95 23.22
C LEU A 182 3.04 19.85 24.70
N ARG A 183 2.98 18.63 25.26
CA ARG A 183 3.37 18.36 26.65
C ARG A 183 4.85 18.65 26.88
N GLU A 184 5.73 18.17 26.02
CA GLU A 184 7.17 18.41 26.12
C GLU A 184 7.53 19.90 25.97
N LEU A 185 6.74 20.67 25.23
CA LEU A 185 6.89 22.13 25.10
C LEU A 185 6.28 22.91 26.27
N GLY A 186 5.68 22.26 27.27
CA GLY A 186 5.00 22.92 28.39
C GLY A 186 3.74 23.68 27.98
N ILE A 187 3.22 23.44 26.77
CA ILE A 187 2.00 24.08 26.28
C ILE A 187 0.81 23.33 26.87
N SER A 188 0.13 23.97 27.82
CA SER A 188 -1.10 23.43 28.41
C SER A 188 -2.12 23.16 27.32
N GLN A 189 -2.68 21.94 27.28
CA GLN A 189 -3.77 21.58 26.38
C GLN A 189 -5.06 22.33 26.78
N ARG A 190 -5.14 23.62 26.48
CA ARG A 190 -6.43 24.24 26.25
C ARG A 190 -6.93 23.63 24.96
N ILE A 191 -7.96 22.79 25.09
CA ILE A 191 -8.65 22.06 24.03
C ILE A 191 -8.55 22.84 22.72
N ALA A 192 -7.57 22.47 21.89
CA ALA A 192 -7.62 22.78 20.48
C ALA A 192 -8.74 21.88 19.99
N SER A 193 -9.98 22.34 20.11
CA SER A 193 -11.11 21.76 19.42
C SER A 193 -10.74 21.92 17.95
N GLY A 194 -10.10 20.91 17.40
CA GLY A 194 -9.77 20.88 15.99
C GLY A 194 -11.06 21.12 15.26
N GLN A 195 -11.23 22.33 14.72
CA GLN A 195 -12.12 22.50 13.59
C GLN A 195 -11.46 21.72 12.47
N ALA A 196 -11.65 20.39 12.48
CA ALA A 196 -11.70 19.63 11.27
C ALA A 196 -12.61 20.44 10.36
N LEU A 197 -12.06 20.90 9.24
CA LEU A 197 -12.71 21.76 8.27
C LEU A 197 -14.19 21.40 8.21
N LYS A 198 -15.06 22.39 8.44
CA LYS A 198 -16.40 22.35 7.85
C LYS A 198 -16.19 22.23 6.35
N ILE A 199 -16.10 20.99 5.87
CA ILE A 199 -16.19 20.68 4.44
C ILE A 199 -17.47 21.36 4.02
N ALA A 200 -17.35 22.26 3.05
CA ALA A 200 -18.44 23.00 2.47
C ALA A 200 -19.52 22.02 1.99
N GLY A 201 -20.47 21.72 2.87
CA GLY A 201 -21.80 21.33 2.50
C GLY A 201 -22.39 22.56 1.84
N GLY A 202 -22.23 22.64 0.52
CA GLY A 202 -22.91 23.65 -0.28
C GLY A 202 -24.40 23.58 0.06
N GLU A 203 -24.90 24.65 0.63
CA GLU A 203 -26.32 24.94 0.64
C GLU A 203 -26.80 24.87 -0.82
N ARG A 204 -27.39 23.74 -1.21
CA ARG A 204 -28.40 23.77 -2.28
C ARG A 204 -29.60 24.48 -1.67
N GLN A 205 -29.54 25.81 -1.64
CA GLN A 205 -30.75 26.60 -1.59
C GLN A 205 -31.60 26.20 -2.79
N SER A 206 -32.73 25.58 -2.48
CA SER A 206 -33.86 25.40 -3.36
C SER A 206 -34.28 26.74 -3.93
N ARG A 207 -33.79 27.10 -5.12
CA ARG A 207 -34.50 28.05 -5.97
C ARG A 207 -35.69 27.31 -6.57
N ARG A 208 -36.82 27.38 -5.85
CA ARG A 208 -38.14 27.19 -6.45
C ARG A 208 -38.25 28.14 -7.64
N ALA A 209 -38.53 27.56 -8.80
CA ALA A 209 -39.00 28.29 -9.97
C ALA A 209 -40.32 28.98 -9.61
N ALA A 210 -40.38 30.29 -9.84
CA ALA A 210 -41.61 31.05 -9.99
C ALA A 210 -41.25 32.39 -10.64
N VAL A 211 -41.24 32.46 -11.98
CA VAL A 211 -41.68 33.62 -12.76
C VAL A 211 -42.07 33.11 -14.16
N HIS A 212 -43.37 33.25 -14.44
CA HIS A 212 -44.09 33.33 -15.73
C HIS A 212 -43.66 32.52 -16.94
#